data_AF-A0A9X9A502-F1
#
_entry.id   AF-A0A9X9A502-F1
#
_cell.length_a   1.000
_cell.length_b   1.000
_cell.length_c   1.000
_cell.angle_alpha   90.00
_cell.angle_beta   90.00
_cell.angle_gamma   90.00
#
_symmetry.space_group_name_H-M   'P 1'
#
loop_
_entity.id
_entity.type
_entity.pdbx_description
1 polymer ?
#
loop_
_entity_poly.entity_id
_entity_poly.type
_entity_poly.pdbx_seq_one_letter_code
_entity_poly.pdbx_strand_id
1 'polypeptide(L)' 'KKVEFQLCSLDEANFDQTSLKGIDISSSTFDTLTVSVNDLRGCKVSTYQAVQFATLLGLIIKD' A
#
# COMPACT_ATOMS: atom_id res chain seq x y z
N LYS A 1 -5.65 6.99 18.50
CA LYS A 1 -4.44 7.66 17.97
C LYS A 1 -4.54 7.64 16.44
N LYS A 2 -4.17 8.74 15.77
CA LYS A 2 -4.13 8.81 14.30
C LYS A 2 -2.70 8.45 13.86
N VAL A 3 -2.55 7.53 12.93
CA VAL A 3 -1.25 7.13 12.35
C VAL A 3 -1.15 7.80 10.99
N GLU A 4 0.00 8.39 10.68
CA GLU A 4 0.25 9.08 9.42
C GLU A 4 1.63 8.67 8.87
N PHE A 5 1.68 8.35 7.57
CA PHE A 5 2.92 8.03 6.84
C PHE A 5 3.13 9.07 5.74
N GLN A 6 3.83 10.14 6.08
CA GLN A 6 4.11 11.23 5.16
C GLN A 6 5.57 11.20 4.72
N LEU A 7 5.81 11.09 3.42
CA LEU A 7 7.15 11.11 2.82
C LEU A 7 8.13 10.11 3.48
N CYS A 8 7.62 8.94 3.87
CA CYS A 8 8.42 7.89 4.50
C CYS A 8 8.86 6.86 3.46
N SER A 9 10.02 6.22 3.68
CA SER A 9 10.30 4.92 3.06
C SER A 9 9.63 3.83 3.90
N LEU A 10 8.84 3.00 3.24
CA LEU A 10 8.16 1.83 3.81
C LEU A 10 8.74 0.53 3.22
N ASP A 11 9.96 0.60 2.69
CA ASP A 11 10.64 -0.54 2.09
C ASP A 11 10.76 -1.69 3.10
N GLU A 12 10.41 -2.89 2.66
CA GLU A 12 10.42 -4.13 3.45
C GLU A 12 9.49 -4.10 4.68
N ALA A 13 8.64 -3.07 4.83
CA ALA A 13 7.69 -3.02 5.93
C ALA A 13 6.70 -4.18 5.84
N ASN A 14 6.35 -4.72 7.02
CA ASN A 14 5.38 -5.80 7.14
C ASN A 14 4.13 -5.29 7.87
N PHE A 15 3.04 -5.18 7.10
CA PHE A 15 1.70 -4.84 7.54
C PHE A 15 0.74 -6.03 7.48
N ASP A 16 1.24 -7.27 7.34
CA ASP A 16 0.37 -8.44 7.49
C ASP A 16 -0.26 -8.44 8.89
N GLN A 17 -1.54 -8.83 8.96
CA GLN A 17 -2.37 -8.76 10.17
C GLN A 17 -2.54 -7.33 10.74
N THR A 18 -2.23 -6.28 9.96
CA THR A 18 -2.36 -4.88 10.38
C THR A 18 -3.28 -4.13 9.43
N SER A 19 -4.52 -3.88 9.85
CA SER A 19 -5.48 -3.13 9.04
C SER A 19 -5.00 -1.72 8.71
N LEU A 20 -4.87 -1.42 7.42
CA LEU A 20 -4.52 -0.11 6.87
C LEU A 20 -5.76 0.73 6.50
N LYS A 21 -6.95 0.32 6.95
CA LYS A 21 -8.20 1.02 6.63
C LYS A 21 -8.15 2.47 7.12
N GLY A 22 -8.28 3.41 6.18
CA GLY A 22 -8.25 4.84 6.46
C GLY A 22 -6.84 5.44 6.62
N ILE A 23 -5.79 4.63 6.54
CA ILE A 23 -4.40 5.08 6.50
C ILE A 23 -4.07 5.55 5.08
N ASP A 24 -3.32 6.64 5.00
CA ASP A 24 -2.83 7.20 3.74
C ASP A 24 -1.33 6.99 3.64
N ILE A 25 -0.90 6.26 2.61
CA ILE A 25 0.52 6.03 2.28
C ILE A 25 0.87 6.64 0.91
N SER A 26 -0.02 7.42 0.30
CA SER A 26 0.12 7.91 -1.08
C SER A 26 1.32 8.83 -1.32
N SER A 27 1.85 9.43 -0.26
CA SER A 27 3.07 10.27 -0.30
C SER A 27 4.35 9.52 0.07
N SER A 28 4.24 8.29 0.56
CA SER A 28 5.36 7.44 0.96
C SER A 28 5.76 6.51 -0.18
N THR A 29 6.96 5.93 -0.10
CA THR A 29 7.53 5.09 -1.15
C THR A 29 7.81 3.69 -0.64
N PHE A 30 7.70 2.70 -1.52
CA PHE A 30 8.20 1.35 -1.29
C PHE A 30 8.48 0.64 -2.62
N ASP A 31 9.52 -0.19 -2.64
CA ASP A 31 9.83 -1.17 -3.68
C ASP A 31 9.24 -2.53 -3.31
N THR A 32 9.31 -2.91 -2.03
CA THR A 32 8.70 -4.13 -1.49
C THR A 32 7.91 -3.83 -0.23
N LEU A 33 6.74 -4.47 -0.09
CA LEU A 33 5.87 -4.34 1.07
C LEU A 33 5.15 -5.67 1.30
N THR A 34 5.13 -6.14 2.54
CA THR A 34 4.33 -7.32 2.92
C THR A 34 3.00 -6.86 3.49
N VAL A 35 1.90 -7.19 2.82
CA VAL A 35 0.55 -6.86 3.29
C VAL A 35 -0.45 -7.84 2.69
N SER A 36 -1.49 -8.20 3.46
CA SER A 36 -2.60 -8.98 2.93
C SER A 36 -3.60 -8.09 2.18
N VAL A 37 -4.32 -8.64 1.21
CA VAL A 37 -5.37 -7.90 0.49
C VAL A 37 -6.46 -7.40 1.44
N ASN A 38 -6.75 -8.17 2.49
CA ASN A 38 -7.74 -7.80 3.51
C ASN A 38 -7.28 -6.60 4.33
N ASP A 39 -6.00 -6.55 4.70
CA ASP A 39 -5.41 -5.47 5.49
C ASP A 39 -5.26 -4.17 4.67
N LEU A 40 -5.02 -4.29 3.36
CA LEU A 40 -4.93 -3.15 2.44
C LEU A 40 -6.29 -2.48 2.19
N ARG A 41 -7.42 -3.17 2.45
CA ARG A 41 -8.76 -2.69 2.10
C ARG A 41 -9.07 -1.35 2.78
N GLY A 42 -9.24 -0.31 1.96
CA GLY A 42 -9.56 1.05 2.42
C GLY A 42 -8.33 1.89 2.78
N CYS A 43 -7.12 1.42 2.51
CA CYS A 43 -5.91 2.24 2.50
C CYS A 43 -5.94 3.19 1.30
N LYS A 44 -5.45 4.42 1.48
CA LYS A 44 -5.27 5.39 0.40
C LYS A 44 -3.85 5.28 -0.14
N VAL A 45 -3.76 5.15 -1.46
CA VAL A 45 -2.53 4.89 -2.19
C VAL A 45 -2.44 5.84 -3.39
N SER A 46 -1.25 6.06 -3.90
CA SER A 46 -1.05 6.79 -5.15
C SER A 46 -1.44 5.93 -6.37
N THR A 47 -1.60 6.55 -7.54
CA THR A 47 -1.87 5.81 -8.79
C THR A 47 -0.77 4.78 -9.09
N TYR A 48 0.50 5.14 -8.84
CA TYR A 48 1.63 4.24 -9.03
C TYR A 48 1.56 3.02 -8.10
N GLN A 49 1.29 3.25 -6.81
CA GLN A 49 1.10 2.16 -5.85
C GLN A 49 -0.10 1.29 -6.21
N ALA A 50 -1.21 1.88 -6.68
CA ALA A 50 -2.38 1.13 -7.13
C ALA A 50 -2.04 0.18 -8.29
N VAL A 51 -1.22 0.64 -9.25
CA VAL A 51 -0.70 -0.18 -10.37
C VAL A 51 0.19 -1.31 -9.86
N GLN A 52 1.08 -1.03 -8.91
CA GLN A 52 1.89 -2.08 -8.27
C GLN A 52 1.01 -3.15 -7.60
N PHE A 53 0.05 -2.73 -6.77
CA PHE A 53 -0.88 -3.67 -6.11
C PHE A 53 -1.74 -4.44 -7.10
N ALA A 54 -2.24 -3.80 -8.15
CA ALA A 54 -3.02 -4.47 -9.18
C ALA A 54 -2.20 -5.58 -9.88
N THR A 55 -0.92 -5.32 -10.15
CA THR A 55 -0.01 -6.33 -10.73
C THR A 55 0.20 -7.51 -9.79
N LEU A 56 0.36 -7.26 -8.48
CA LEU A 56 0.46 -8.32 -7.45
C LEU A 56 -0.82 -9.15 -7.32
N LEU A 57 -1.98 -8.58 -7.64
CA LEU A 57 -3.27 -9.27 -7.69
C LEU A 57 -3.46 -10.08 -9.00
N GLY A 58 -2.47 -10.09 -9.89
CA GLY A 58 -2.52 -10.82 -11.16
C GLY A 58 -3.27 -10.10 -12.27
N LEU A 59 -3.53 -8.80 -12.13
CA LEU A 59 -4.15 -8.01 -13.20
C LEU A 59 -3.09 -7.69 -14.27
N ILE A 60 -3.50 -7.83 -15.54
CA ILE A 60 -2.71 -7.37 -16.68
C ILE A 60 -3.09 -5.90 -16.93
N ILE A 61 -2.16 -5.00 -16.67
CA ILE A 61 -2.36 -3.56 -16.86
C ILE A 61 -2.05 -3.20 -18.31
N LYS A 62 -2.92 -2.38 -18.92
CA LYS A 62 -2.80 -1.90 -20.28
C LYS A 62 -3.19 -0.42 -20.33
N ASP A 63 -2.42 0.36 -21.08
CA ASP A 63 -2.66 1.79 -21.33
C ASP A 63 -3.79 2.05 -22.34
#